data_AF-A0A3B5Q1T4-F1
#
_entry.id   AF-A0A3B5Q1T4-F1
#
_cell.length_a   1.000
_cell.length_b   1.000
_cell.length_c   1.000
_cell.angle_alpha   90.00
_cell.angle_beta   90.00
_cell.angle_gamma   90.00
#
_symmetry.space_group_name_H-M   'P 1'
#
loop_
_entity.id
_entity.type
_entity.pdbx_description
1 polymer ?
#
loop_
_entity_poly.entity_id
_entity_poly.type
_entity_poly.pdbx_seq_one_letter_code
_entity_poly.pdbx_strand_id
1 'polypeptide(L)'
;MVCLHPCSHLDCHWLPMMQLIYFSLRGLDPLHQSVSEFVDVIGEAVERVGGFVGMWTVVSALAGLNHHDVLVEGLAVLTAELDTDGSGVVGTAAATIHAGPAVFGPVLLQAGATSIVELHWLAGLLGSAALLSFLQRDENKKDGDQLCAQNQQFERAKKEREKEESENMAGLMAGFGHYTHAVVRGIPASLAKEALRTSQAEVDLTRARTEHEAYVEVLRTRLGLEVVELPADESLPDCVFVEDAAVVCGETALITRPGAESRRRETEVMKEALKDLNLNIVEMTDENATLDGGDVLFTGREFFVGLSKRTNQRGAEILADAFKDYAVSTVPVLEGLHLKSFCSMGGPGLIIIGSSEPAQKALKIMQQMSDHRYDKLTVPDDIAANCVYMNLPNKGHVLLHCTAEEFPESVKVFEKLKDHMLIPVSNMEKVKVDGALTCCSVLISKNPNI
;
A
#
# COMPACT_ATOMS: atom_id res chain seq x y z
N MET A 1 27.70 34.40 -37.11
CA MET A 1 28.91 34.00 -37.88
C MET A 1 29.44 32.72 -37.25
N VAL A 2 29.29 31.58 -37.94
CA VAL A 2 30.13 30.36 -37.97
C VAL A 2 29.32 29.32 -38.75
N CYS A 3 29.86 28.88 -39.89
CA CYS A 3 29.36 27.83 -40.76
C CYS A 3 29.78 26.45 -40.25
N LEU A 4 28.99 25.40 -40.52
CA LEU A 4 29.50 24.03 -40.74
C LEU A 4 28.70 23.31 -41.84
N HIS A 5 29.46 22.64 -42.71
CA HIS A 5 29.08 21.88 -43.90
C HIS A 5 28.44 20.50 -43.58
N PRO A 6 27.82 19.82 -44.57
CA PRO A 6 27.16 18.53 -44.39
C PRO A 6 28.14 17.37 -44.50
N CYS A 7 27.94 16.31 -43.72
CA CYS A 7 28.64 15.04 -43.88
C CYS A 7 27.63 13.91 -44.08
N SER A 8 27.77 13.26 -45.23
CA SER A 8 27.07 12.07 -45.69
C SER A 8 27.67 10.78 -45.10
N HIS A 9 26.82 9.75 -45.04
CA HIS A 9 27.09 8.30 -44.97
C HIS A 9 26.98 7.55 -43.62
N LEU A 10 26.01 6.63 -43.63
CA LEU A 10 25.99 5.24 -43.12
C LEU A 10 25.92 4.94 -41.61
N ASP A 11 24.80 4.28 -41.29
CA ASP A 11 24.59 3.12 -40.41
C ASP A 11 24.51 3.24 -38.87
N CYS A 12 23.31 2.84 -38.42
CA CYS A 12 22.98 2.02 -37.24
C CYS A 12 22.71 2.69 -35.87
N HIS A 13 21.63 2.15 -35.28
CA HIS A 13 21.14 2.20 -33.89
C HIS A 13 20.18 3.34 -33.49
N TRP A 14 18.89 2.97 -33.44
CA TRP A 14 17.80 3.68 -32.79
C TRP A 14 17.92 3.63 -31.26
N LEU A 15 17.98 4.80 -30.64
CA LEU A 15 17.76 5.05 -29.21
C LEU A 15 17.06 6.42 -29.14
N PRO A 16 15.79 6.54 -28.68
CA PRO A 16 15.21 7.85 -28.47
C PRO A 16 15.64 8.40 -27.11
N MET A 17 16.51 9.42 -27.18
CA MET A 17 16.81 10.36 -26.11
C MET A 17 15.53 11.14 -25.76
N MET A 18 15.05 11.03 -24.51
CA MET A 18 13.94 11.83 -24.01
C MET A 18 14.50 13.18 -23.52
N GLN A 19 14.36 14.25 -24.31
CA GLN A 19 14.64 15.62 -23.87
C GLN A 19 13.36 16.24 -23.31
N LEU A 20 13.29 16.44 -21.99
CA LEU A 20 12.30 17.30 -21.35
C LEU A 20 12.70 18.78 -21.53
N ILE A 21 11.83 19.57 -22.15
CA ILE A 21 11.95 21.04 -22.18
C ILE A 21 11.03 21.61 -21.10
N TYR A 22 11.62 22.28 -20.10
CA TYR A 22 10.92 22.94 -19.01
C TYR A 22 10.78 24.44 -19.35
N PHE A 23 9.58 24.94 -19.62
CA PHE A 23 9.34 26.39 -19.75
C PHE A 23 8.94 26.98 -18.39
N SER A 24 9.78 27.85 -17.85
CA SER A 24 9.48 28.67 -16.68
C SER A 24 8.77 29.94 -17.13
N LEU A 25 7.46 30.03 -16.90
CA LEU A 25 6.71 31.28 -17.07
C LEU A 25 6.82 32.12 -15.77
N ARG A 26 7.91 32.89 -15.66
CA ARG A 26 7.94 34.06 -14.76
C ARG A 26 7.51 35.29 -15.55
N GLY A 27 6.35 35.85 -15.21
CA GLY A 27 6.01 37.24 -15.55
C GLY A 27 4.81 37.46 -16.47
N LEU A 28 3.67 36.83 -16.22
CA LEU A 28 2.39 37.22 -16.85
C LEU A 28 1.33 37.48 -15.78
N ASP A 29 0.75 38.68 -15.82
CA ASP A 29 -0.21 39.24 -14.88
C ASP A 29 -1.61 38.62 -15.12
N PRO A 30 -2.34 38.08 -14.12
CA PRO A 30 -3.53 37.25 -14.36
C PRO A 30 -4.81 38.03 -14.68
N LEU A 31 -4.74 39.35 -14.75
CA LEU A 31 -5.91 40.24 -14.76
C LEU A 31 -5.87 41.16 -15.98
N HIS A 32 -5.96 40.58 -17.17
CA HIS A 32 -6.55 41.13 -18.40
C HIS A 32 -6.00 40.33 -19.56
N GLN A 33 -6.76 39.37 -20.08
CA GLN A 33 -6.78 38.99 -21.50
C GLN A 33 -7.84 37.90 -21.74
N SER A 34 -8.64 38.07 -22.78
CA SER A 34 -9.68 37.12 -23.18
C SER A 34 -9.06 35.88 -23.82
N VAL A 35 -9.70 34.73 -23.62
CA VAL A 35 -9.33 33.41 -24.14
C VAL A 35 -9.00 33.40 -25.64
N SER A 36 -9.51 34.36 -26.42
CA SER A 36 -9.23 34.51 -27.85
C SER A 36 -7.76 34.81 -28.18
N GLU A 37 -7.07 35.66 -27.41
CA GLU A 37 -5.67 36.02 -27.72
C GLU A 37 -4.68 34.87 -27.45
N PHE A 38 -5.04 33.93 -26.56
CA PHE A 38 -4.22 32.75 -26.26
C PHE A 38 -4.26 31.70 -27.38
N VAL A 39 -5.37 31.65 -28.13
CA VAL A 39 -5.56 30.72 -29.25
C VAL A 39 -4.78 31.19 -30.48
N ASP A 40 -4.73 32.50 -30.74
CA ASP A 40 -4.02 33.06 -31.90
C ASP A 40 -2.50 32.89 -31.80
N VAL A 41 -1.91 32.98 -30.60
CA VAL A 41 -0.47 32.78 -30.37
C VAL A 41 -0.05 31.32 -30.62
N ILE A 42 -0.93 30.36 -30.32
CA ILE A 42 -0.68 28.93 -30.60
C ILE A 42 -0.90 28.66 -32.10
N GLY A 43 -1.88 29.31 -32.74
CA GLY A 43 -2.14 29.22 -34.17
C GLY A 43 -0.95 29.65 -35.04
N GLU A 44 -0.34 30.81 -34.75
CA GLU A 44 0.84 31.32 -35.49
C GLU A 44 2.08 30.41 -35.35
N ALA A 45 2.21 29.69 -34.23
CA ALA A 45 3.31 28.75 -34.01
C ALA A 45 3.14 27.46 -34.84
N VAL A 46 1.90 27.03 -35.09
CA VAL A 46 1.56 25.82 -35.84
C VAL A 46 1.67 26.04 -37.36
N GLU A 47 1.33 27.23 -37.87
CA GLU A 47 1.48 27.55 -39.31
C GLU A 47 2.94 27.67 -39.78
N ARG A 48 3.88 27.99 -38.88
CA ARG A 48 5.31 28.14 -39.24
C ARG A 48 6.08 26.82 -39.31
N VAL A 49 5.57 25.76 -38.71
CA VAL A 49 6.23 24.46 -38.64
C VAL A 49 5.32 23.43 -39.31
N GLY A 50 5.26 23.49 -40.64
CA GLY A 50 4.47 22.53 -41.43
C GLY A 50 4.86 21.09 -41.10
N GLY A 51 4.01 20.42 -40.32
CA GLY A 51 4.24 19.05 -39.86
C GLY A 51 3.22 18.63 -38.81
N PHE A 52 2.50 17.54 -39.11
CA PHE A 52 1.60 16.85 -38.19
C PHE A 52 2.30 16.54 -36.86
N VAL A 53 1.85 17.18 -35.78
CA VAL A 53 2.21 16.80 -34.41
C VAL A 53 0.94 16.85 -33.56
N GLY A 54 0.47 15.68 -33.14
CA GLY A 54 -0.65 15.55 -32.21
C GLY A 54 -0.27 16.09 -30.83
N MET A 55 -0.99 17.12 -30.37
CA MET A 55 -0.74 17.76 -29.09
C MET A 55 -1.93 17.48 -28.15
N TRP A 56 -1.71 16.63 -27.15
CA TRP A 56 -2.58 16.52 -25.97
C TRP A 56 -2.08 17.52 -24.93
N THR A 57 -2.87 18.54 -24.62
CA THR A 57 -2.59 19.45 -23.50
C THR A 57 -3.70 19.30 -22.47
N VAL A 58 -3.37 18.82 -21.26
CA VAL A 58 -4.27 18.86 -20.11
C VAL A 58 -4.13 20.24 -19.47
N VAL A 59 -5.19 21.03 -19.53
CA VAL A 59 -5.30 22.31 -18.82
C VAL A 59 -5.70 22.00 -17.36
N SER A 60 -4.80 22.27 -16.41
CA SER A 60 -5.17 22.33 -14.99
C SER A 60 -5.68 23.72 -14.67
N ALA A 61 -6.98 23.86 -14.40
CA ALA A 61 -7.56 25.10 -13.90
C ALA A 61 -7.55 25.10 -12.36
N LEU A 62 -6.69 25.96 -11.79
CA LEU A 62 -6.82 26.48 -10.43
C LEU A 62 -7.79 27.66 -10.46
N ALA A 63 -8.96 27.53 -9.85
CA ALA A 63 -9.75 28.66 -9.38
C ALA A 63 -10.60 28.19 -8.20
N GLY A 64 -10.27 28.67 -6.99
CA GLY A 64 -11.03 28.39 -5.78
C GLY A 64 -12.47 28.90 -5.89
N LEU A 65 -13.39 28.01 -6.20
CA LEU A 65 -14.84 28.26 -6.20
C LEU A 65 -15.54 27.20 -5.32
N ASN A 66 -16.43 27.67 -4.44
CA ASN A 66 -17.14 26.91 -3.42
C ASN A 66 -18.15 25.90 -4.01
N HIS A 67 -18.30 24.76 -3.31
CA HIS A 67 -19.00 23.55 -3.75
C HIS A 67 -20.55 23.60 -3.81
N HIS A 68 -21.21 24.77 -3.83
CA HIS A 68 -22.65 24.85 -3.60
C HIS A 68 -23.57 25.45 -4.69
N ASP A 69 -23.06 25.92 -5.85
CA ASP A 69 -23.90 26.64 -6.83
C ASP A 69 -23.92 26.10 -8.29
N VAL A 70 -23.70 24.80 -8.53
CA VAL A 70 -23.96 24.21 -9.86
C VAL A 70 -24.73 22.90 -9.73
N LEU A 71 -25.92 23.00 -9.16
CA LEU A 71 -27.03 22.10 -9.45
C LEU A 71 -28.12 22.96 -10.06
N VAL A 72 -28.70 22.48 -11.16
CA VAL A 72 -29.85 23.01 -11.91
C VAL A 72 -29.46 23.76 -13.20
N GLU A 73 -30.00 23.22 -14.30
CA GLU A 73 -30.14 23.76 -15.67
C GLU A 73 -29.04 23.53 -16.72
N GLY A 74 -29.30 22.51 -17.58
CA GLY A 74 -29.27 22.68 -19.04
C GLY A 74 -27.92 22.61 -19.74
N LEU A 75 -27.56 21.44 -20.28
CA LEU A 75 -26.51 21.28 -21.29
C LEU A 75 -26.78 22.21 -22.49
N ALA A 76 -25.89 23.17 -22.75
CA ALA A 76 -25.78 23.89 -24.02
C ALA A 76 -24.62 23.29 -24.82
N VAL A 77 -24.91 22.68 -25.96
CA VAL A 77 -23.92 22.17 -26.93
C VAL A 77 -23.56 23.31 -27.87
N LEU A 78 -22.28 23.73 -27.89
CA LEU A 78 -21.73 24.64 -28.90
C LEU A 78 -21.22 23.81 -30.08
N THR A 79 -21.92 23.90 -31.22
CA THR A 79 -21.46 23.42 -32.53
C THR A 79 -20.75 24.55 -33.26
N ALA A 80 -19.50 24.36 -33.65
CA ALA A 80 -18.83 25.21 -34.63
C ALA A 80 -18.71 24.43 -35.96
N GLU A 81 -19.32 24.94 -37.03
CA GLU A 81 -19.12 24.46 -38.39
C GLU A 81 -17.92 25.19 -39.00
N LEU A 82 -16.88 24.45 -39.39
CA LEU A 82 -15.80 24.96 -40.24
C LEU A 82 -16.01 24.41 -41.65
N ASP A 83 -16.34 25.33 -42.56
CA ASP A 83 -16.48 25.09 -43.99
C ASP A 83 -15.11 25.18 -44.65
N THR A 84 -14.59 24.05 -45.15
CA THR A 84 -13.41 24.03 -46.01
C THR A 84 -13.62 23.04 -47.14
N ASP A 85 -13.68 23.59 -48.34
CA ASP A 85 -13.90 22.90 -49.59
C ASP A 85 -12.90 21.76 -49.83
N GLY A 86 -13.43 20.55 -49.91
CA GLY A 86 -12.95 19.57 -50.89
C GLY A 86 -11.82 18.62 -50.50
N SER A 87 -11.99 17.81 -49.44
CA SER A 87 -11.73 16.35 -49.49
C SER A 87 -11.93 15.67 -48.12
N GLY A 88 -12.98 14.84 -47.98
CA GLY A 88 -12.98 13.66 -47.12
C GLY A 88 -13.45 13.79 -45.65
N VAL A 89 -14.71 13.38 -45.43
CA VAL A 89 -15.34 12.86 -44.19
C VAL A 89 -15.51 13.81 -42.99
N VAL A 90 -16.78 14.06 -42.66
CA VAL A 90 -17.29 14.82 -41.52
C VAL A 90 -17.31 13.97 -40.25
N GLY A 91 -16.81 14.48 -39.12
CA GLY A 91 -17.00 13.88 -37.79
C GLY A 91 -17.48 14.92 -36.79
N THR A 92 -18.66 14.71 -36.21
CA THR A 92 -19.21 15.50 -35.09
C THR A 92 -18.53 15.09 -33.78
N ALA A 93 -17.93 16.04 -33.05
CA ALA A 93 -17.44 15.81 -31.70
C ALA A 93 -18.42 16.43 -30.68
N ALA A 94 -19.04 15.60 -29.84
CA ALA A 94 -19.72 16.06 -28.65
C ALA A 94 -18.76 15.96 -27.46
N ALA A 95 -18.45 17.08 -26.82
CA ALA A 95 -17.70 17.08 -25.57
C ALA A 95 -18.69 17.05 -24.38
N THR A 96 -18.61 16.00 -23.56
CA THR A 96 -19.33 15.94 -22.28
C THR A 96 -18.36 16.32 -21.16
N ILE A 97 -18.63 17.40 -20.44
CA ILE A 97 -17.85 17.79 -19.26
C ILE A 97 -18.34 16.96 -18.07
N HIS A 98 -17.49 16.08 -17.53
CA HIS A 98 -17.73 15.39 -16.26
C HIS A 98 -17.09 16.18 -15.11
N ALA A 99 -17.90 16.63 -14.15
CA ALA A 99 -17.42 17.12 -12.86
C ALA A 99 -17.65 16.03 -11.79
N GLY A 100 -16.58 15.38 -11.37
CA GLY A 100 -16.52 14.32 -10.36
C GLY A 100 -15.20 13.55 -10.47
N PRO A 101 -14.67 12.95 -9.39
CA PRO A 101 -13.38 12.24 -9.44
C PRO A 101 -13.58 10.94 -10.21
N ALA A 102 -13.39 11.00 -11.53
CA ALA A 102 -13.57 9.88 -12.42
C ALA A 102 -12.27 9.09 -12.56
N VAL A 103 -12.39 7.82 -12.21
CA VAL A 103 -11.65 6.69 -12.79
C VAL A 103 -11.57 6.87 -14.30
N PHE A 104 -10.36 6.85 -14.86
CA PHE A 104 -10.14 6.83 -16.30
C PHE A 104 -10.68 5.52 -16.89
N GLY A 105 -11.80 5.60 -17.62
CA GLY A 105 -12.19 4.62 -18.62
C GLY A 105 -11.84 5.14 -20.02
N PRO A 106 -11.48 4.30 -20.99
CA PRO A 106 -11.13 4.76 -22.33
C PRO A 106 -12.36 5.29 -23.08
N VAL A 107 -12.29 6.54 -23.53
CA VAL A 107 -13.21 7.10 -24.54
C VAL A 107 -12.77 6.59 -25.91
N LEU A 108 -13.66 5.89 -26.61
CA LEU A 108 -13.43 5.42 -27.98
C LEU A 108 -13.43 6.62 -28.95
N LEU A 109 -12.27 6.98 -29.47
CA LEU A 109 -12.16 7.86 -30.64
C LEU A 109 -12.18 6.98 -31.89
N GLN A 110 -13.21 7.15 -32.72
CA GLN A 110 -13.34 6.45 -34.00
C GLN A 110 -12.44 7.14 -35.05
N ALA A 111 -11.19 6.69 -35.14
CA ALA A 111 -10.27 7.07 -36.21
C ALA A 111 -10.41 6.09 -37.38
N GLY A 112 -10.81 6.59 -38.56
CA GLY A 112 -10.80 5.80 -39.79
C GLY A 112 -9.37 5.63 -40.30
N ALA A 113 -8.79 4.44 -40.11
CA ALA A 113 -7.49 4.08 -40.69
C ALA A 113 -7.66 3.53 -42.12
N THR A 114 -6.84 3.99 -43.06
CA THR A 114 -6.95 3.70 -44.50
C THR A 114 -6.00 2.61 -45.00
N SER A 115 -5.29 1.86 -44.15
CA SER A 115 -4.59 0.64 -44.59
C SER A 115 -4.31 -0.41 -43.49
N ILE A 116 -4.23 -1.67 -43.89
CA ILE A 116 -4.10 -2.90 -43.07
C ILE A 116 -2.73 -3.03 -42.36
N VAL A 117 -1.71 -2.27 -42.77
CA VAL A 117 -0.33 -2.47 -42.30
C VAL A 117 -0.04 -1.78 -40.96
N GLU A 118 -0.72 -0.67 -40.63
CA GLU A 118 -0.54 0.03 -39.34
C GLU A 118 -1.30 -0.62 -38.16
N LEU A 119 -2.37 -1.38 -38.45
CA LEU A 119 -3.17 -2.07 -37.43
C LEU A 119 -2.39 -3.19 -36.71
N HIS A 120 -1.41 -3.81 -37.37
CA HIS A 120 -0.56 -4.85 -36.75
C HIS A 120 0.42 -4.30 -35.71
N TRP A 121 0.77 -3.01 -35.79
CA TRP A 121 1.69 -2.38 -34.83
C TRP A 121 0.98 -1.98 -33.53
N LEU A 122 -0.30 -1.58 -33.61
CA LEU A 122 -1.14 -1.24 -32.45
C LEU A 122 -1.63 -2.47 -31.67
N ALA A 123 -1.77 -3.63 -32.33
CA ALA A 123 -2.22 -4.87 -31.69
C ALA A 123 -1.21 -5.45 -30.67
N GLY A 124 0.05 -4.99 -30.68
CA GLY A 124 1.08 -5.43 -29.74
C GLY A 124 1.05 -4.77 -28.36
N LEU A 125 0.28 -3.69 -28.16
CA LEU A 125 0.31 -2.87 -26.94
C LEU A 125 -0.96 -2.94 -26.08
N LEU A 126 -2.07 -3.45 -26.60
CA LEU A 126 -3.35 -3.57 -25.87
C LEU A 126 -3.98 -4.92 -26.19
N GLY A 127 -3.96 -5.82 -25.20
CA GLY A 127 -4.49 -7.19 -25.28
C GLY A 127 -5.81 -7.29 -26.05
N SER A 128 -5.77 -7.98 -27.17
CA SER A 128 -6.79 -8.00 -28.20
C SER A 128 -7.91 -9.00 -27.89
N ALA A 129 -8.93 -8.57 -27.15
CA ALA A 129 -10.21 -9.27 -27.08
C ALA A 129 -11.38 -8.48 -27.73
N ALA A 130 -11.29 -7.15 -27.77
CA ALA A 130 -12.41 -6.29 -28.20
C ALA A 130 -12.37 -5.88 -29.68
N LEU A 131 -11.22 -5.95 -30.37
CA LEU A 131 -11.11 -5.55 -31.78
C LEU A 131 -11.46 -6.70 -32.77
N LEU A 132 -11.40 -7.95 -32.29
CA LEU A 132 -11.59 -9.15 -33.11
C LEU A 132 -13.06 -9.48 -33.39
N SER A 133 -13.98 -8.98 -32.57
CA SER A 133 -15.42 -9.12 -32.77
C SER A 133 -15.99 -8.15 -33.82
N PHE A 134 -15.24 -7.12 -34.23
CA PHE A 134 -15.71 -6.13 -35.22
C PHE A 134 -15.30 -6.46 -36.66
N LEU A 135 -14.27 -7.28 -36.88
CA LEU A 135 -13.77 -7.64 -38.22
C LEU A 135 -14.35 -8.94 -38.80
N GLN A 136 -15.19 -9.68 -38.06
CA GLN A 136 -15.82 -10.92 -38.56
C GLN A 136 -17.20 -10.67 -39.18
N ARG A 137 -17.21 -9.84 -40.22
CA ARG A 137 -18.33 -9.76 -41.16
C ARG A 137 -17.85 -9.79 -42.62
N ASP A 138 -16.93 -10.69 -42.94
CA ASP A 138 -17.02 -11.48 -44.18
C ASP A 138 -15.98 -12.62 -44.25
N GLU A 139 -16.46 -13.76 -44.73
CA GLU A 139 -15.75 -14.89 -45.39
C GLU A 139 -14.52 -15.56 -44.75
N ASN A 140 -14.74 -16.57 -43.90
CA ASN A 140 -14.40 -17.98 -44.20
C ASN A 140 -14.58 -18.88 -42.96
N LYS A 141 -15.39 -19.93 -43.11
CA LYS A 141 -15.79 -20.84 -42.02
C LYS A 141 -14.66 -21.73 -41.47
N LYS A 142 -13.48 -21.74 -42.08
CA LYS A 142 -12.32 -22.56 -41.66
C LYS A 142 -11.37 -21.82 -40.70
N ASP A 143 -11.29 -20.49 -40.78
CA ASP A 143 -10.40 -19.70 -39.91
C ASP A 143 -11.03 -19.42 -38.54
N GLY A 144 -12.37 -19.42 -38.45
CA GLY A 144 -13.10 -19.27 -37.18
C GLY A 144 -12.86 -20.39 -36.19
N ASP A 145 -12.73 -21.64 -36.65
CA ASP A 145 -12.46 -22.79 -35.78
C ASP A 145 -11.03 -22.76 -35.22
N GLN A 146 -10.06 -22.31 -36.04
CA GLN A 146 -8.66 -22.18 -35.62
C GLN A 146 -8.45 -21.02 -34.64
N LEU A 147 -9.13 -19.90 -34.85
CA LEU A 147 -9.09 -18.75 -33.94
C LEU A 147 -9.82 -19.03 -32.62
N CYS A 148 -10.94 -19.76 -32.68
CA CYS A 148 -11.64 -20.26 -31.48
C CYS A 148 -10.76 -21.20 -30.66
N ALA A 149 -10.02 -22.10 -31.33
CA ALA A 149 -9.07 -23.00 -30.67
C ALA A 149 -7.90 -22.24 -30.02
N GLN A 150 -7.36 -21.21 -30.68
CA GLN A 150 -6.30 -20.37 -30.11
C GLN A 150 -6.77 -19.55 -28.91
N ASN A 151 -7.95 -18.93 -28.97
CA ASN A 151 -8.53 -18.23 -27.81
C ASN A 151 -8.81 -19.19 -26.65
N GLN A 152 -9.30 -20.40 -26.92
CA GLN A 152 -9.50 -21.41 -25.88
C GLN A 152 -8.17 -21.87 -25.25
N GLN A 153 -7.09 -21.99 -26.04
CA GLN A 153 -5.76 -22.30 -25.52
C GLN A 153 -5.18 -21.15 -24.69
N PHE A 154 -5.35 -19.90 -25.12
CA PHE A 154 -4.90 -18.73 -24.37
C PHE A 154 -5.64 -18.59 -23.03
N GLU A 155 -6.96 -18.74 -23.03
CA GLU A 155 -7.78 -18.72 -21.81
C GLU A 155 -7.46 -19.89 -20.87
N ARG A 156 -7.15 -21.08 -21.41
CA ARG A 156 -6.67 -22.21 -20.61
C ARG A 156 -5.30 -21.92 -20.00
N ALA A 157 -4.36 -21.41 -20.77
CA ALA A 157 -3.02 -21.06 -20.28
C ALA A 157 -3.07 -19.93 -19.23
N LYS A 158 -3.98 -18.97 -19.38
CA LYS A 158 -4.24 -17.93 -18.38
C LYS A 158 -4.79 -18.52 -17.09
N LYS A 159 -5.82 -19.37 -17.18
CA LYS A 159 -6.39 -20.08 -16.02
C LYS A 159 -5.41 -21.02 -15.35
N GLU A 160 -4.53 -21.67 -16.11
CA GLU A 160 -3.47 -22.54 -15.58
C GLU A 160 -2.44 -21.71 -14.80
N ARG A 161 -2.01 -20.56 -15.31
CA ARG A 161 -1.14 -19.63 -14.56
C ARG A 161 -1.82 -19.07 -13.32
N GLU A 162 -3.06 -18.61 -13.42
CA GLU A 162 -3.84 -18.12 -12.27
C GLU A 162 -4.03 -19.23 -11.21
N LYS A 163 -4.21 -20.47 -11.66
CA LYS A 163 -4.33 -21.64 -10.77
C LYS A 163 -3.00 -22.00 -10.13
N GLU A 164 -1.91 -22.01 -10.89
CA GLU A 164 -0.56 -22.30 -10.39
C GLU A 164 -0.09 -21.21 -9.40
N GLU A 165 -0.37 -19.93 -9.70
CA GLU A 165 -0.19 -18.82 -8.76
C GLU A 165 -1.05 -18.97 -7.51
N SER A 166 -2.33 -19.36 -7.65
CA SER A 166 -3.24 -19.62 -6.53
C SER A 166 -2.78 -20.80 -5.65
N GLU A 167 -2.32 -21.90 -6.24
CA GLU A 167 -1.81 -23.08 -5.52
C GLU A 167 -0.48 -22.78 -4.83
N ASN A 168 0.42 -22.04 -5.48
CA ASN A 168 1.69 -21.61 -4.88
C ASN A 168 1.44 -20.58 -3.75
N MET A 169 0.45 -19.70 -3.91
CA MET A 169 -0.01 -18.76 -2.89
C MET A 169 -0.67 -19.47 -1.70
N ALA A 170 -1.45 -20.52 -1.95
CA ALA A 170 -2.02 -21.37 -0.90
C ALA A 170 -0.91 -22.09 -0.09
N GLY A 171 0.16 -22.51 -0.76
CA GLY A 171 1.36 -23.05 -0.12
C GLY A 171 2.11 -22.02 0.73
N LEU A 172 2.31 -20.79 0.23
CA LEU A 172 2.96 -19.70 0.97
C LEU A 172 2.13 -19.26 2.18
N MET A 173 0.80 -19.18 2.02
CA MET A 173 -0.13 -18.78 3.09
C MET A 173 -0.38 -19.90 4.11
N ALA A 174 -0.11 -21.17 3.79
CA ALA A 174 -0.27 -22.28 4.72
C ALA A 174 0.62 -22.16 5.98
N GLY A 175 1.73 -21.42 5.89
CA GLY A 175 2.63 -21.11 7.01
C GLY A 175 2.41 -19.75 7.68
N PHE A 176 1.51 -18.90 7.17
CA PHE A 176 1.33 -17.55 7.71
C PHE A 176 0.79 -17.58 9.15
N GLY A 177 1.40 -16.79 10.02
CA GLY A 177 1.08 -16.75 11.45
C GLY A 177 1.56 -17.96 12.25
N HIS A 178 2.34 -18.88 11.66
CA HIS A 178 2.96 -19.96 12.41
C HIS A 178 4.14 -19.44 13.22
N TYR A 179 4.07 -19.56 14.55
CA TYR A 179 5.13 -19.14 15.46
C TYR A 179 5.45 -20.24 16.46
N THR A 180 6.71 -20.30 16.87
CA THR A 180 7.22 -21.24 17.88
C THR A 180 7.73 -20.52 19.12
N HIS A 181 8.22 -19.29 18.96
CA HIS A 181 8.77 -18.49 20.06
C HIS A 181 8.12 -17.11 20.11
N ALA A 182 8.15 -16.51 21.30
CA ALA A 182 7.83 -15.11 21.51
C ALA A 182 8.87 -14.48 22.45
N VAL A 183 9.39 -13.32 22.08
CA VAL A 183 10.19 -12.49 22.99
C VAL A 183 9.26 -11.44 23.61
N VAL A 184 9.29 -11.34 24.93
CA VAL A 184 8.54 -10.34 25.73
C VAL A 184 9.50 -9.67 26.70
N ARG A 185 9.09 -8.59 27.36
CA ARG A 185 9.93 -7.89 28.34
C ARG A 185 9.14 -7.37 29.52
N GLY A 186 9.69 -7.51 30.72
CA GLY A 186 9.04 -7.10 31.96
C GLY A 186 8.76 -5.59 32.05
N ILE A 187 7.77 -5.22 32.88
CA ILE A 187 7.35 -3.83 33.08
C ILE A 187 8.18 -3.14 34.19
N PRO A 188 8.96 -2.10 33.86
CA PRO A 188 9.68 -1.31 34.86
C PRO A 188 8.71 -0.45 35.67
N ALA A 189 9.08 -0.10 36.90
CA ALA A 189 8.28 0.79 37.73
C ALA A 189 8.21 2.21 37.15
N SER A 190 9.26 2.64 36.44
CA SER A 190 9.33 3.92 35.73
C SER A 190 8.25 4.09 34.64
N LEU A 191 7.70 2.99 34.09
CA LEU A 191 6.64 3.03 33.06
C LEU A 191 5.48 3.95 33.46
N ALA A 192 5.00 3.84 34.70
CA ALA A 192 3.80 4.54 35.13
C ALA A 192 3.93 6.07 35.03
N LYS A 193 5.14 6.61 35.21
CA LYS A 193 5.41 8.05 35.28
C LYS A 193 6.20 8.60 34.10
N GLU A 194 7.08 7.80 33.51
CA GLU A 194 8.11 8.27 32.58
C GLU A 194 7.94 7.75 31.15
N ALA A 195 7.12 6.71 30.94
CA ALA A 195 6.83 6.20 29.60
C ALA A 195 6.18 7.27 28.71
N LEU A 196 6.61 7.28 27.45
CA LEU A 196 6.09 8.19 26.44
C LEU A 196 4.61 7.92 26.21
N ARG A 197 3.81 8.98 26.10
CA ARG A 197 2.36 8.86 25.95
C ARG A 197 1.73 10.09 25.33
N THR A 198 0.61 9.87 24.66
CA THR A 198 -0.26 10.93 24.15
C THR A 198 -1.35 11.28 25.17
N SER A 199 -1.74 10.33 26.01
CA SER A 199 -2.76 10.50 27.06
C SER A 199 -2.17 11.02 28.38
N GLN A 200 -2.96 11.77 29.14
CA GLN A 200 -2.63 12.19 30.51
C GLN A 200 -3.18 11.21 31.58
N ALA A 201 -3.73 10.07 31.17
CA ALA A 201 -4.28 9.09 32.10
C ALA A 201 -3.20 8.47 32.99
N GLU A 202 -3.51 8.33 34.28
CA GLU A 202 -2.64 7.66 35.23
C GLU A 202 -2.66 6.14 35.03
N VAL A 203 -1.47 5.55 35.04
CA VAL A 203 -1.27 4.10 34.93
C VAL A 203 -1.27 3.47 36.31
N ASP A 204 -2.15 2.50 36.53
CA ASP A 204 -2.07 1.58 37.66
C ASP A 204 -1.01 0.52 37.34
N LEU A 205 0.19 0.71 37.89
CA LEU A 205 1.33 -0.17 37.66
C LEU A 205 1.04 -1.63 38.09
N THR A 206 0.27 -1.83 39.15
CA THR A 206 -0.05 -3.19 39.63
C THR A 206 -0.92 -3.88 38.62
N ARG A 207 -1.98 -3.20 38.15
CA ARG A 207 -2.86 -3.73 37.12
C ARG A 207 -2.12 -3.93 35.79
N ALA A 208 -1.23 -3.02 35.40
CA ALA A 208 -0.43 -3.16 34.18
C ALA A 208 0.43 -4.44 34.18
N ARG A 209 1.03 -4.76 35.33
CA ARG A 209 1.79 -6.01 35.54
C ARG A 209 0.89 -7.23 35.48
N THR A 210 -0.26 -7.21 36.16
CA THR A 210 -1.24 -8.31 36.09
C THR A 210 -1.73 -8.55 34.66
N GLU A 211 -2.04 -7.50 33.91
CA GLU A 211 -2.45 -7.59 32.50
C GLU A 211 -1.33 -8.19 31.62
N HIS A 212 -0.07 -7.80 31.87
CA HIS A 212 1.07 -8.33 31.13
C HIS A 212 1.37 -9.79 31.48
N GLU A 213 1.34 -10.17 32.76
CA GLU A 213 1.50 -11.55 33.20
C GLU A 213 0.43 -12.46 32.55
N ALA A 214 -0.83 -12.01 32.49
CA ALA A 214 -1.89 -12.73 31.81
C ALA A 214 -1.64 -12.88 30.31
N TYR A 215 -1.14 -11.85 29.63
CA TYR A 215 -0.75 -11.92 28.22
C TYR A 215 0.37 -12.95 28.00
N VAL A 216 1.42 -12.90 28.83
CA VAL A 216 2.56 -13.84 28.78
C VAL A 216 2.10 -15.28 29.07
N GLU A 217 1.20 -15.49 30.02
CA GLU A 217 0.62 -16.80 30.32
C GLU A 217 -0.19 -17.35 29.15
N VAL A 218 -0.96 -16.52 28.44
CA VAL A 218 -1.65 -16.94 27.22
C VAL A 218 -0.63 -17.45 26.20
N LEU A 219 0.43 -16.70 25.90
CA LEU A 219 1.46 -17.12 24.93
C LEU A 219 2.13 -18.44 25.35
N ARG A 220 2.54 -18.54 26.62
CA ARG A 220 3.31 -19.68 27.14
C ARG A 220 2.45 -20.92 27.33
N THR A 221 1.39 -20.82 28.12
CA THR A 221 0.63 -21.98 28.59
C THR A 221 -0.50 -22.33 27.65
N ARG A 222 -1.28 -21.33 27.21
CA ARG A 222 -2.47 -21.58 26.38
C ARG A 222 -2.09 -21.85 24.94
N LEU A 223 -1.17 -21.07 24.38
CA LEU A 223 -0.75 -21.20 22.98
C LEU A 223 0.39 -22.20 22.81
N GLY A 224 1.26 -22.36 23.82
CA GLY A 224 2.35 -23.33 23.80
C GLY A 224 3.61 -22.82 23.10
N LEU A 225 3.81 -21.49 23.08
CA LEU A 225 5.03 -20.89 22.55
C LEU A 225 6.16 -20.97 23.59
N GLU A 226 7.40 -21.08 23.11
CA GLU A 226 8.56 -20.84 23.95
C GLU A 226 8.72 -19.33 24.17
N VAL A 227 8.59 -18.89 25.42
CA VAL A 227 8.61 -17.45 25.75
C VAL A 227 9.95 -17.07 26.36
N VAL A 228 10.69 -16.19 25.67
CA VAL A 228 11.90 -15.53 26.17
C VAL A 228 11.48 -14.24 26.85
N GLU A 229 11.61 -14.18 28.17
CA GLU A 229 11.21 -13.03 28.97
C GLU A 229 12.43 -12.22 29.38
N LEU A 230 12.57 -11.03 28.77
CA LEU A 230 13.66 -10.10 29.04
C LEU A 230 13.40 -9.33 30.35
N PRO A 231 14.45 -9.02 31.12
CA PRO A 231 14.30 -8.24 32.34
C PRO A 231 13.84 -6.81 32.03
N ALA A 232 13.02 -6.27 32.94
CA ALA A 232 12.70 -4.85 32.95
C ALA A 232 13.97 -4.02 33.20
N ASP A 233 14.00 -2.81 32.65
CA ASP A 233 15.08 -1.84 32.88
C ASP A 233 14.45 -0.51 33.29
N GLU A 234 14.70 -0.08 34.53
CA GLU A 234 14.14 1.17 35.07
C GLU A 234 14.61 2.41 34.30
N SER A 235 15.76 2.34 33.62
CA SER A 235 16.25 3.44 32.76
C SER A 235 15.57 3.51 31.39
N LEU A 236 14.72 2.52 31.06
CA LEU A 236 13.99 2.41 29.79
C LEU A 236 12.50 2.20 30.07
N PRO A 237 11.75 3.27 30.42
CA PRO A 237 10.35 3.15 30.86
C PRO A 237 9.41 2.45 29.88
N ASP A 238 9.72 2.51 28.58
CA ASP A 238 8.94 1.91 27.50
C ASP A 238 9.38 0.49 27.12
N CYS A 239 10.33 -0.13 27.85
CA CYS A 239 10.98 -1.36 27.41
C CYS A 239 10.08 -2.60 27.28
N VAL A 240 8.87 -2.57 27.86
CA VAL A 240 7.86 -3.61 27.65
C VAL A 240 7.41 -3.71 26.17
N PHE A 241 7.52 -2.61 25.41
CA PHE A 241 7.07 -2.52 24.02
C PHE A 241 8.13 -3.00 23.03
N VAL A 242 8.47 -4.28 23.14
CA VAL A 242 9.52 -4.96 22.38
C VAL A 242 9.34 -4.93 20.87
N GLU A 243 8.11 -4.82 20.37
CA GLU A 243 7.79 -4.77 18.94
C GLU A 243 8.56 -3.67 18.23
N ASP A 244 8.75 -2.52 18.87
CA ASP A 244 9.37 -1.37 18.21
C ASP A 244 10.87 -1.54 17.97
N ALA A 245 11.52 -2.44 18.73
CA ALA A 245 12.96 -2.66 18.70
C ALA A 245 13.41 -3.66 17.61
N ALA A 246 12.50 -4.48 17.08
CA ALA A 246 12.84 -5.48 16.06
C ALA A 246 11.67 -5.86 15.16
N VAL A 247 11.98 -6.12 13.89
CA VAL A 247 11.06 -6.74 12.91
C VAL A 247 11.64 -8.09 12.51
N VAL A 248 10.88 -9.17 12.65
CA VAL A 248 11.31 -10.52 12.29
C VAL A 248 10.49 -11.03 11.12
N CYS A 249 11.17 -11.56 10.10
CA CYS A 249 10.55 -12.24 8.97
C CYS A 249 11.42 -13.41 8.54
N GLY A 250 10.84 -14.61 8.52
CA GLY A 250 11.58 -15.85 8.30
C GLY A 250 12.70 -16.01 9.33
N GLU A 251 13.92 -16.24 8.84
CA GLU A 251 15.12 -16.42 9.67
C GLU A 251 15.90 -15.11 9.89
N THR A 252 15.36 -13.97 9.45
CA THR A 252 16.03 -12.66 9.52
C THR A 252 15.32 -11.75 10.51
N ALA A 253 16.12 -11.10 11.36
CA ALA A 253 15.68 -10.08 12.29
C ALA A 253 16.34 -8.74 11.95
N LEU A 254 15.53 -7.75 11.60
CA LEU A 254 15.96 -6.36 11.51
C LEU A 254 15.85 -5.72 12.90
N ILE A 255 17.00 -5.44 13.51
CA ILE A 255 17.09 -4.58 14.68
C ILE A 255 16.90 -3.15 14.22
N THR A 256 15.85 -2.52 14.73
CA THR A 256 15.42 -1.20 14.30
C THR A 256 16.27 -0.10 14.95
N ARG A 257 16.01 1.14 14.55
CA ARG A 257 16.47 2.33 15.27
C ARG A 257 15.24 3.12 15.69
N PRO A 258 14.72 2.93 16.92
CA PRO A 258 13.51 3.59 17.36
C PRO A 258 13.57 5.11 17.16
N GLY A 259 12.45 5.68 16.72
CA GLY A 259 12.33 7.11 16.45
C GLY A 259 12.44 7.96 17.73
N ALA A 260 11.98 7.42 18.85
CA ALA A 260 12.20 8.01 20.17
C ALA A 260 13.62 7.70 20.67
N GLU A 261 14.43 8.74 20.90
CA GLU A 261 15.83 8.56 21.29
C GLU A 261 16.01 7.81 22.62
N SER A 262 15.11 8.05 23.58
CA SER A 262 15.08 7.36 24.88
C SER A 262 14.94 5.84 24.76
N ARG A 263 14.37 5.36 23.64
CA ARG A 263 14.09 3.95 23.40
C ARG A 263 15.19 3.23 22.62
N ARG A 264 16.16 3.93 22.06
CA ARG A 264 17.19 3.31 21.19
C ARG A 264 18.01 2.23 21.90
N ARG A 265 18.28 2.38 23.21
CA ARG A 265 19.01 1.38 24.01
C ARG A 265 18.22 0.10 24.27
N GLU A 266 16.91 0.07 24.02
CA GLU A 266 16.10 -1.15 24.14
C GLU A 266 16.53 -2.23 23.13
N THR A 267 17.07 -1.79 21.99
CA THR A 267 17.53 -2.66 20.89
C THR A 267 18.72 -3.55 21.27
N GLU A 268 19.55 -3.13 22.22
CA GLU A 268 20.76 -3.87 22.64
C GLU A 268 20.39 -5.25 23.20
N VAL A 269 19.43 -5.28 24.13
CA VAL A 269 18.98 -6.53 24.76
C VAL A 269 18.18 -7.38 23.77
N MET A 270 17.36 -6.73 22.92
CA MET A 270 16.60 -7.43 21.88
C MET A 270 17.53 -8.14 20.90
N LYS A 271 18.59 -7.46 20.45
CA LYS A 271 19.59 -8.02 19.54
C LYS A 271 20.23 -9.29 20.09
N GLU A 272 20.69 -9.27 21.34
CA GLU A 272 21.31 -10.47 21.93
C GLU A 272 20.31 -11.61 22.07
N ALA A 273 19.06 -11.33 22.45
CA ALA A 273 18.02 -12.34 22.53
C ALA A 273 17.69 -13.00 21.18
N LEU A 274 17.57 -12.20 20.11
CA LEU A 274 17.31 -12.71 18.76
C LEU A 274 18.51 -13.47 18.18
N LYS A 275 19.72 -13.07 18.56
CA LYS A 275 20.96 -13.78 18.21
C LYS A 275 21.06 -15.13 18.93
N ASP A 276 20.70 -15.20 20.20
CA ASP A 276 20.62 -16.44 20.98
C ASP A 276 19.58 -17.42 20.42
N LEU A 277 18.54 -16.89 19.76
CA LEU A 277 17.55 -17.69 19.02
C LEU A 277 18.03 -18.14 17.63
N ASN A 278 19.27 -17.82 17.24
CA ASN A 278 19.92 -18.12 15.96
C ASN A 278 19.31 -17.42 14.74
N LEU A 279 18.77 -16.21 14.89
CA LEU A 279 18.32 -15.41 13.76
C LEU A 279 19.50 -14.68 13.08
N ASN A 280 19.37 -14.45 11.78
CA ASN A 280 20.26 -13.60 11.01
C ASN A 280 19.96 -12.14 11.35
N ILE A 281 20.92 -11.48 12.00
CA ILE A 281 20.75 -10.10 12.49
C ILE A 281 21.15 -9.10 11.40
N VAL A 282 20.23 -8.18 11.07
CA VAL A 282 20.49 -6.96 10.29
C VAL A 282 20.25 -5.77 11.20
N GLU A 283 21.18 -4.81 11.24
CA GLU A 283 21.08 -3.66 12.15
C GLU A 283 20.89 -2.36 11.38
N MET A 284 19.91 -1.56 11.78
CA MET A 284 19.71 -0.21 11.29
C MET A 284 20.74 0.75 11.94
N THR A 285 21.90 0.88 11.31
CA THR A 285 23.03 1.68 11.82
C THR A 285 23.08 3.11 11.27
N ASP A 286 22.32 3.41 10.21
CA ASP A 286 22.25 4.75 9.61
C ASP A 286 21.60 5.75 10.60
N GLU A 287 22.34 6.78 10.99
CA GLU A 287 21.90 7.79 11.96
C GLU A 287 20.71 8.63 11.45
N ASN A 288 20.53 8.72 10.13
CA ASN A 288 19.42 9.41 9.50
C ASN A 288 18.17 8.52 9.39
N ALA A 289 18.27 7.23 9.69
CA ALA A 289 17.15 6.31 9.64
C ALA A 289 16.47 6.19 11.00
N THR A 290 15.14 6.13 11.00
CA THR A 290 14.35 5.73 12.16
C THR A 290 13.21 4.83 11.71
N LEU A 291 12.92 3.81 12.51
CA LEU A 291 11.81 2.90 12.31
C LEU A 291 11.38 2.31 13.66
N ASP A 292 10.08 2.35 13.93
CA ASP A 292 9.44 1.62 15.02
C ASP A 292 8.68 0.44 14.40
N GLY A 293 8.88 -0.79 14.89
CA GLY A 293 8.18 -1.99 14.41
C GLY A 293 6.64 -1.92 14.51
N GLY A 294 6.08 -1.05 15.35
CA GLY A 294 4.66 -0.70 15.38
C GLY A 294 4.14 -0.11 14.06
N ASP A 295 5.02 0.51 13.24
CA ASP A 295 4.65 1.01 11.91
C ASP A 295 4.67 -0.08 10.82
N VAL A 296 5.11 -1.30 11.13
CA VAL A 296 5.31 -2.36 10.14
C VAL A 296 4.17 -3.38 10.21
N LEU A 297 3.37 -3.43 9.15
CA LEU A 297 2.36 -4.46 8.94
C LEU A 297 2.85 -5.47 7.89
N PHE A 298 3.24 -6.66 8.35
CA PHE A 298 3.56 -7.78 7.46
C PHE A 298 2.30 -8.61 7.18
N THR A 299 1.94 -8.75 5.92
CA THR A 299 0.70 -9.45 5.51
C THR A 299 0.90 -10.94 5.22
N GLY A 300 2.14 -11.43 5.29
CA GLY A 300 2.56 -12.72 4.74
C GLY A 300 2.90 -12.68 3.26
N ARG A 301 2.61 -11.56 2.57
CA ARG A 301 2.86 -11.37 1.13
C ARG A 301 3.70 -10.13 0.83
N GLU A 302 3.54 -9.09 1.64
CA GLU A 302 4.24 -7.82 1.50
C GLU A 302 4.27 -7.09 2.85
N PHE A 303 5.03 -5.99 2.90
CA PHE A 303 5.06 -5.08 4.03
C PHE A 303 4.38 -3.77 3.67
N PHE A 304 3.51 -3.30 4.57
CA PHE A 304 3.13 -1.89 4.63
C PHE A 304 3.88 -1.23 5.78
N VAL A 305 4.56 -0.12 5.49
CA VAL A 305 5.34 0.63 6.48
C VAL A 305 4.73 2.02 6.66
N GLY A 306 4.31 2.33 7.88
CA GLY A 306 3.82 3.64 8.27
C GLY A 306 4.91 4.69 8.19
N LEU A 307 4.69 5.79 7.47
CA LEU A 307 5.49 7.00 7.60
C LEU A 307 4.87 7.87 8.69
N SER A 308 5.53 7.91 9.84
CA SER A 308 5.00 8.47 11.08
C SER A 308 5.99 9.46 11.70
N LYS A 309 5.71 9.93 12.92
CA LYS A 309 6.69 10.69 13.72
C LYS A 309 7.88 9.83 14.16
N ARG A 310 7.76 8.51 14.07
CA ARG A 310 8.74 7.54 14.55
C ARG A 310 9.49 6.85 13.41
N THR A 311 8.81 6.62 12.30
CA THR A 311 9.37 5.93 11.13
C THR A 311 9.48 6.87 9.94
N ASN A 312 10.68 6.97 9.37
CA ASN A 312 10.95 7.82 8.22
C ASN A 312 11.21 7.00 6.94
N GLN A 313 11.29 7.70 5.81
CA GLN A 313 11.49 7.06 4.50
C GLN A 313 12.77 6.21 4.46
N ARG A 314 13.85 6.70 5.07
CA ARG A 314 15.13 5.99 5.12
C ARG A 314 15.03 4.68 5.92
N GLY A 315 14.28 4.67 7.01
CA GLY A 315 13.99 3.46 7.78
C GLY A 315 13.21 2.43 6.96
N ALA A 316 12.21 2.87 6.20
CA ALA A 316 11.43 1.99 5.31
C ALA A 316 12.29 1.39 4.18
N GLU A 317 13.20 2.17 3.59
CA GLU A 317 14.16 1.70 2.59
C GLU A 317 15.09 0.61 3.14
N ILE A 318 15.63 0.81 4.35
CA ILE A 318 16.48 -0.19 5.02
C ILE A 318 15.70 -1.47 5.30
N LEU A 319 14.41 -1.36 5.65
CA LEU A 319 13.54 -2.53 5.80
C LEU A 319 13.37 -3.29 4.48
N ALA A 320 13.17 -2.59 3.38
CA ALA A 320 13.11 -3.20 2.05
C ALA A 320 14.44 -3.89 1.66
N ASP A 321 15.58 -3.28 2.00
CA ASP A 321 16.90 -3.88 1.79
C ASP A 321 17.13 -5.13 2.65
N ALA A 322 16.54 -5.18 3.86
CA ALA A 322 16.64 -6.33 4.76
C ALA A 322 15.76 -7.51 4.31
N PHE A 323 14.60 -7.24 3.70
CA PHE A 323 13.60 -8.24 3.32
C PHE A 323 13.29 -8.19 1.81
N LYS A 324 14.31 -8.40 0.99
CA LYS A 324 14.27 -8.23 -0.48
C LYS A 324 13.26 -9.12 -1.22
N ASP A 325 12.84 -10.21 -0.59
CA ASP A 325 11.89 -11.15 -1.18
C ASP A 325 10.43 -10.67 -1.08
N TYR A 326 10.19 -9.56 -0.37
CA TYR A 326 8.85 -9.00 -0.17
C TYR A 326 8.76 -7.58 -0.70
N ALA A 327 7.64 -7.26 -1.33
CA ALA A 327 7.32 -5.87 -1.67
C ALA A 327 7.16 -5.03 -0.39
N VAL A 328 7.60 -3.78 -0.44
CA VAL A 328 7.47 -2.82 0.66
C VAL A 328 6.82 -1.54 0.14
N SER A 329 5.66 -1.20 0.71
CA SER A 329 4.90 0.00 0.36
C SER A 329 4.73 0.89 1.58
N THR A 330 4.91 2.19 1.41
CA THR A 330 4.78 3.16 2.51
C THR A 330 3.38 3.76 2.59
N VAL A 331 2.86 3.95 3.80
CA VAL A 331 1.53 4.52 4.07
C VAL A 331 1.66 5.71 5.02
N PRO A 332 1.15 6.91 4.68
CA PRO A 332 1.18 8.04 5.60
C PRO A 332 0.36 7.78 6.88
N VAL A 333 0.98 7.98 8.05
CA VAL A 333 0.32 7.91 9.37
C VAL A 333 0.11 9.34 9.87
N LEU A 334 -1.09 9.88 9.61
CA LEU A 334 -1.45 11.26 9.96
C LEU A 334 -1.96 11.39 11.40
N GLU A 335 -2.69 10.38 11.87
CA GLU A 335 -3.27 10.28 13.20
C GLU A 335 -2.99 8.89 13.78
N GLY A 336 -2.82 8.81 15.10
CA GLY A 336 -2.26 7.64 15.77
C GLY A 336 -0.74 7.75 15.98
N LEU A 337 -0.19 6.85 16.78
CA LEU A 337 1.26 6.79 17.02
C LEU A 337 1.96 6.04 15.89
N HIS A 338 1.37 4.91 15.47
CA HIS A 338 1.91 4.01 14.45
C HIS A 338 0.80 3.52 13.51
N LEU A 339 1.19 2.93 12.37
CA LEU A 339 0.26 2.26 11.45
C LEU A 339 -0.61 1.21 12.16
N LYS A 340 -0.02 0.36 13.01
CA LYS A 340 -0.76 -0.67 13.74
C LYS A 340 -1.56 -0.15 14.94
N SER A 341 -1.59 1.16 15.19
CA SER A 341 -2.50 1.74 16.19
C SER A 341 -3.98 1.58 15.81
N PHE A 342 -4.28 1.34 14.53
CA PHE A 342 -5.65 1.18 14.02
C PHE A 342 -5.81 -0.01 13.07
N CYS A 343 -4.81 -0.87 12.91
CA CYS A 343 -4.91 -2.08 12.10
C CYS A 343 -3.99 -3.21 12.56
N SER A 344 -4.31 -4.44 12.14
CA SER A 344 -3.44 -5.61 12.28
C SER A 344 -3.91 -6.73 11.33
N MET A 345 -3.14 -7.82 11.24
CA MET A 345 -3.60 -9.01 10.55
C MET A 345 -4.52 -9.82 11.45
N GLY A 346 -5.73 -10.15 10.97
CA GLY A 346 -6.69 -11.01 11.65
C GLY A 346 -6.68 -12.46 11.18
N GLY A 347 -5.98 -12.74 10.08
CA GLY A 347 -5.90 -14.04 9.43
C GLY A 347 -5.20 -13.95 8.08
N PRO A 348 -5.03 -15.07 7.37
CA PRO A 348 -4.39 -15.08 6.06
C PRO A 348 -5.25 -14.27 5.08
N GLY A 349 -4.70 -13.17 4.56
CA GLY A 349 -5.43 -12.26 3.67
C GLY A 349 -6.52 -11.40 4.35
N LEU A 350 -6.63 -11.41 5.67
CA LEU A 350 -7.63 -10.63 6.42
C LEU A 350 -6.96 -9.52 7.24
N ILE A 351 -7.28 -8.26 6.91
CA ILE A 351 -6.85 -7.08 7.67
C ILE A 351 -7.98 -6.65 8.62
N ILE A 352 -7.68 -6.58 9.92
CA ILE A 352 -8.56 -5.94 10.90
C ILE A 352 -8.25 -4.44 10.88
N ILE A 353 -9.28 -3.61 10.82
CA ILE A 353 -9.15 -2.16 10.62
C ILE A 353 -10.16 -1.39 11.46
N GLY A 354 -9.73 -0.27 12.05
CA GLY A 354 -10.60 0.69 12.72
C GLY A 354 -11.61 1.37 11.78
N SER A 355 -12.67 1.95 12.35
CA SER A 355 -13.74 2.60 11.60
C SER A 355 -13.51 4.09 11.36
N SER A 356 -12.50 4.68 12.00
CA SER A 356 -12.20 6.11 11.86
C SER A 356 -11.84 6.49 10.42
N GLU A 357 -11.98 7.77 10.12
CA GLU A 357 -11.59 8.31 8.83
C GLU A 357 -10.09 8.11 8.52
N PRO A 358 -9.14 8.38 9.44
CA PRO A 358 -7.72 8.06 9.23
C PRO A 358 -7.46 6.58 8.93
N ALA A 359 -8.07 5.67 9.69
CA ALA A 359 -7.89 4.23 9.50
C ALA A 359 -8.41 3.79 8.11
N GLN A 360 -9.61 4.23 7.72
CA GLN A 360 -10.18 3.90 6.42
C GLN A 360 -9.41 4.54 5.26
N LYS A 361 -8.82 5.72 5.44
CA LYS A 361 -7.92 6.35 4.44
C LYS A 361 -6.64 5.55 4.27
N ALA A 362 -5.97 5.17 5.37
CA ALA A 362 -4.78 4.34 5.34
C ALA A 362 -5.04 2.99 4.64
N LEU A 363 -6.17 2.34 4.95
CA LEU A 363 -6.59 1.11 4.27
C LEU A 363 -6.75 1.29 2.76
N LYS A 364 -7.41 2.36 2.31
CA LYS A 364 -7.58 2.62 0.87
C LYS A 364 -6.23 2.77 0.17
N ILE A 365 -5.27 3.45 0.80
CA ILE A 365 -3.91 3.59 0.25
C ILE A 365 -3.23 2.22 0.17
N MET A 366 -3.27 1.41 1.24
CA MET A 366 -2.73 0.05 1.22
C MET A 366 -3.32 -0.80 0.08
N GLN A 367 -4.64 -0.73 -0.11
CA GLN A 367 -5.34 -1.46 -1.17
C GLN A 367 -5.03 -0.94 -2.58
N GLN A 368 -4.69 0.34 -2.74
CA GLN A 368 -4.31 0.92 -4.03
C GLN A 368 -2.87 0.60 -4.42
N MET A 369 -2.00 0.41 -3.44
CA MET A 369 -0.57 0.13 -3.63
C MET A 369 -0.25 -1.36 -3.78
N SER A 370 -1.22 -2.23 -3.55
CA SER A 370 -1.05 -3.68 -3.60
C SER A 370 -1.81 -4.30 -4.77
N ASP A 371 -1.16 -5.25 -5.44
CA ASP A 371 -1.79 -6.12 -6.44
C ASP A 371 -2.62 -7.24 -5.78
N HIS A 372 -2.50 -7.40 -4.45
CA HIS A 372 -3.22 -8.40 -3.68
C HIS A 372 -4.54 -7.87 -3.14
N ARG A 373 -5.58 -8.68 -3.29
CA ARG A 373 -6.87 -8.40 -2.66
C ARG A 373 -6.87 -8.94 -1.23
N TYR A 374 -6.97 -8.02 -0.27
CA TYR A 374 -7.20 -8.34 1.14
C TYR A 374 -8.67 -8.19 1.51
N ASP A 375 -9.19 -9.17 2.25
CA ASP A 375 -10.44 -9.02 2.97
C ASP A 375 -10.24 -8.11 4.18
N LYS A 376 -11.32 -7.46 4.62
CA LYS A 376 -11.28 -6.57 5.78
C LYS A 376 -12.33 -6.92 6.82
N LEU A 377 -11.93 -6.85 8.10
CA LEU A 377 -12.83 -6.86 9.23
C LEU A 377 -12.80 -5.50 9.90
N THR A 378 -13.83 -4.69 9.68
CA THR A 378 -13.91 -3.35 10.26
C THR A 378 -14.53 -3.40 11.66
N VAL A 379 -13.81 -2.88 12.64
CA VAL A 379 -14.26 -2.73 14.03
C VAL A 379 -14.55 -1.25 14.33
N PRO A 380 -15.52 -0.95 15.21
CA PRO A 380 -15.88 0.43 15.54
C PRO A 380 -14.73 1.17 16.25
N ASP A 381 -13.99 0.50 17.13
CA ASP A 381 -12.93 1.09 17.94
C ASP A 381 -11.56 0.84 17.30
N ASP A 382 -10.87 1.91 16.88
CA ASP A 382 -9.57 1.81 16.22
C ASP A 382 -8.53 1.04 17.04
N ILE A 383 -8.46 1.30 18.35
CA ILE A 383 -7.51 0.64 19.26
C ILE A 383 -7.76 -0.88 19.30
N ALA A 384 -9.03 -1.31 19.21
CA ALA A 384 -9.39 -2.72 19.19
C ALA A 384 -8.97 -3.43 17.90
N ALA A 385 -8.66 -2.68 16.82
CA ALA A 385 -8.18 -3.25 15.57
C ALA A 385 -6.75 -3.80 15.67
N ASN A 386 -6.02 -3.48 16.73
CA ASN A 386 -4.73 -4.10 17.04
C ASN A 386 -4.95 -5.45 17.75
N CYS A 387 -4.78 -6.52 17.01
CA CYS A 387 -4.94 -7.91 17.44
C CYS A 387 -3.67 -8.70 17.11
N VAL A 388 -3.52 -9.87 17.75
CA VAL A 388 -2.41 -10.79 17.43
C VAL A 388 -2.98 -12.08 16.86
N TYR A 389 -2.76 -12.29 15.56
CA TYR A 389 -3.13 -13.51 14.86
C TYR A 389 -2.00 -14.55 14.88
N MET A 390 -2.38 -15.82 15.06
CA MET A 390 -1.48 -16.97 14.93
C MET A 390 -2.18 -18.16 14.28
N ASN A 391 -1.40 -19.02 13.63
CA ASN A 391 -1.84 -20.31 13.11
C ASN A 391 -1.01 -21.43 13.75
N LEU A 392 -1.58 -22.07 14.77
CA LEU A 392 -0.82 -22.99 15.64
C LEU A 392 -1.19 -24.46 15.39
N PRO A 393 -0.22 -25.38 15.45
CA PRO A 393 -0.49 -26.80 15.38
C PRO A 393 -1.53 -27.22 16.41
N ASN A 394 -2.52 -27.99 15.98
CA ASN A 394 -3.65 -28.49 16.79
C ASN A 394 -4.61 -27.43 17.33
N LYS A 395 -4.43 -26.14 17.02
CA LYS A 395 -5.36 -25.06 17.39
C LYS A 395 -5.93 -24.31 16.19
N GLY A 396 -5.25 -24.36 15.05
CA GLY A 396 -5.65 -23.62 13.84
C GLY A 396 -5.49 -22.12 14.03
N HIS A 397 -6.44 -21.36 13.48
CA HIS A 397 -6.48 -19.90 13.57
C HIS A 397 -6.79 -19.45 15.00
N VAL A 398 -5.89 -18.68 15.59
CA VAL A 398 -6.03 -18.08 16.91
C VAL A 398 -5.98 -16.56 16.76
N LEU A 399 -6.87 -15.85 17.44
CA LEU A 399 -6.87 -14.39 17.48
C LEU A 399 -6.92 -13.91 18.93
N LEU A 400 -5.86 -13.25 19.37
CA LEU A 400 -5.86 -12.47 20.61
C LEU A 400 -6.44 -11.10 20.30
N HIS A 401 -7.50 -10.74 21.02
CA HIS A 401 -8.22 -9.48 20.84
C HIS A 401 -8.58 -8.86 22.20
N CYS A 402 -9.03 -7.61 22.21
CA CYS A 402 -9.45 -6.90 23.42
C CYS A 402 -10.65 -7.57 24.12
N THR A 403 -10.91 -7.24 25.38
CA THR A 403 -12.02 -7.86 26.12
C THR A 403 -13.36 -7.15 25.89
N ALA A 404 -14.46 -7.82 26.24
CA ALA A 404 -15.81 -7.26 26.09
C ALA A 404 -16.09 -6.13 27.09
N GLU A 405 -15.39 -6.13 28.23
CA GLU A 405 -15.43 -5.04 29.22
C GLU A 405 -14.77 -3.76 28.68
N GLU A 406 -13.82 -3.89 27.76
CA GLU A 406 -13.06 -2.79 27.18
C GLU A 406 -13.74 -2.22 25.94
N PHE A 407 -14.06 -3.08 24.97
CA PHE A 407 -14.62 -2.68 23.68
C PHE A 407 -15.76 -3.62 23.25
N PRO A 408 -16.95 -3.53 23.89
CA PRO A 408 -18.04 -4.48 23.69
C PRO A 408 -18.52 -4.55 22.24
N GLU A 409 -18.59 -3.43 21.52
CA GLU A 409 -19.05 -3.41 20.13
C GLU A 409 -18.02 -4.02 19.17
N SER A 410 -16.73 -3.82 19.43
CA SER A 410 -15.65 -4.47 18.67
C SER A 410 -15.61 -5.98 18.91
N VAL A 411 -15.84 -6.45 20.15
CA VAL A 411 -15.92 -7.89 20.44
C VAL A 411 -17.05 -8.58 19.69
N LYS A 412 -18.23 -7.96 19.58
CA LYS A 412 -19.34 -8.50 18.76
C LYS A 412 -18.97 -8.68 17.29
N VAL A 413 -18.00 -7.90 16.77
CA VAL A 413 -17.47 -8.08 15.42
C VAL A 413 -16.56 -9.30 15.36
N PHE A 414 -15.64 -9.47 16.32
CA PHE A 414 -14.76 -10.64 16.39
C PHE A 414 -15.51 -11.95 16.55
N GLU A 415 -16.60 -11.97 17.34
CA GLU A 415 -17.44 -13.16 17.55
C GLU A 415 -18.05 -13.74 16.25
N LYS A 416 -18.00 -13.00 15.13
CA LYS A 416 -18.43 -13.46 13.81
C LYS A 416 -17.39 -14.37 13.14
N LEU A 417 -16.13 -14.36 13.58
CA LEU A 417 -15.06 -15.23 13.11
C LEU A 417 -15.20 -16.64 13.71
N LYS A 418 -16.07 -17.47 13.11
CA LYS A 418 -16.41 -18.81 13.64
C LYS A 418 -15.31 -19.85 13.45
N ASP A 419 -14.37 -19.58 12.56
CA ASP A 419 -13.20 -20.37 12.23
C ASP A 419 -11.96 -20.03 13.09
N HIS A 420 -12.07 -19.02 13.96
CA HIS A 420 -11.00 -18.58 14.85
C HIS A 420 -11.25 -19.01 16.30
N MET A 421 -10.19 -19.45 16.97
CA MET A 421 -10.12 -19.51 18.42
C MET A 421 -9.87 -18.10 18.95
N LEU A 422 -10.94 -17.48 19.42
CA LEU A 422 -10.91 -16.13 20.00
C LEU A 422 -10.43 -16.16 21.46
N ILE A 423 -9.44 -15.34 21.78
CA ILE A 423 -8.88 -15.23 23.13
C ILE A 423 -8.91 -13.76 23.55
N PRO A 424 -9.85 -13.34 24.43
CA PRO A 424 -9.86 -12.00 24.95
C PRO A 424 -8.68 -11.80 25.92
N VAL A 425 -7.95 -10.70 25.76
CA VAL A 425 -6.82 -10.31 26.62
C VAL A 425 -6.94 -8.83 26.95
N SER A 426 -6.84 -8.50 28.25
CA SER A 426 -6.93 -7.12 28.72
C SER A 426 -5.62 -6.36 28.53
N ASN A 427 -5.70 -5.09 28.13
CA ASN A 427 -4.53 -4.27 27.83
C ASN A 427 -4.66 -2.79 28.24
N MET A 428 -5.72 -2.41 28.96
CA MET A 428 -6.07 -1.00 29.14
C MET A 428 -5.01 -0.15 29.82
N GLU A 429 -4.23 -0.70 30.75
CA GLU A 429 -3.21 0.12 31.43
C GLU A 429 -2.07 0.50 30.49
N LYS A 430 -1.73 -0.37 29.53
CA LYS A 430 -0.71 -0.11 28.53
C LYS A 430 -1.22 0.80 27.41
N VAL A 431 -2.52 0.75 27.10
CA VAL A 431 -3.17 1.69 26.16
C VAL A 431 -3.02 3.16 26.61
N LYS A 432 -2.95 3.42 27.93
CA LYS A 432 -2.74 4.78 28.46
C LYS A 432 -1.36 5.36 28.10
N VAL A 433 -0.41 4.52 27.72
CA VAL A 433 0.93 4.89 27.24
C VAL A 433 1.13 4.47 25.78
N ASP A 434 0.05 4.53 25.00
CA ASP A 434 -0.02 4.24 23.57
C ASP A 434 0.37 2.81 23.16
N GLY A 435 0.44 1.87 24.12
CA GLY A 435 0.75 0.47 23.88
C GLY A 435 -0.48 -0.38 23.53
N ALA A 436 -0.32 -1.32 22.60
CA ALA A 436 -1.35 -2.26 22.16
C ALA A 436 -0.93 -3.73 22.36
N LEU A 437 -1.73 -4.69 21.86
CA LEU A 437 -1.48 -6.12 22.04
C LEU A 437 -0.25 -6.60 21.26
N THR A 438 -0.06 -6.12 20.03
CA THR A 438 1.12 -6.47 19.21
C THR A 438 2.41 -5.93 19.82
N CYS A 439 2.35 -4.76 20.47
CA CYS A 439 3.52 -4.07 21.01
C CYS A 439 4.29 -4.90 22.05
N CYS A 440 3.61 -5.81 22.73
CA CYS A 440 4.15 -6.55 23.88
C CYS A 440 4.90 -7.83 23.51
N SER A 441 5.01 -8.21 22.23
CA SER A 441 5.81 -9.35 21.80
C SER A 441 6.46 -9.20 20.42
N VAL A 442 7.58 -9.90 20.24
CA VAL A 442 8.14 -10.20 18.92
C VAL A 442 7.95 -11.69 18.68
N LEU A 443 7.16 -12.05 17.68
CA LEU A 443 6.80 -13.43 17.35
C LEU A 443 7.77 -14.01 16.31
N ILE A 444 8.22 -15.24 16.53
CA ILE A 444 9.29 -15.86 15.74
C ILE A 444 8.88 -17.26 15.31
N SER A 445 9.11 -17.56 14.03
CA SER A 445 8.93 -18.89 13.46
C SER A 445 10.30 -19.53 13.27
N LYS A 446 10.67 -20.43 14.18
CA LYS A 446 11.88 -21.24 14.02
C LYS A 446 11.54 -22.54 13.28
N ASN A 447 12.24 -22.81 12.19
CA ASN A 447 12.15 -24.08 11.50
C ASN A 447 12.74 -25.18 12.40
N PRO A 448 12.02 -26.28 12.69
CA PRO A 448 12.53 -27.35 13.54
C PRO A 448 13.66 -28.19 12.90
N ASN A 449 14.03 -27.90 11.65
CA ASN A 449 14.97 -28.68 10.84
C ASN A 449 16.36 -28.06 10.69
N ILE A 450 16.73 -27.08 11.52
CA ILE A 450 18.08 -26.49 11.57
C ILE A 450 18.67 -26.63 12.97
#